data_AF-A0A259BIP0-F1
#
_entry.id   AF-A0A259BIP0-F1
#
_cell.length_a   1.000
_cell.length_b   1.000
_cell.length_c   1.000
_cell.angle_alpha   90.00
_cell.angle_beta   90.00
_cell.angle_gamma   90.00
#
_symmetry.space_group_name_H-M   'P 1'
#
loop_
_entity.id
_entity.type
_entity.pdbx_description
1 polymer ?
#
loop_
_entity_poly.entity_id
_entity_poly.type
_entity_poly.pdbx_seq_one_letter_code
_entity_poly.pdbx_strand_id
1 'polypeptide(L)'
;MDFSILRAFAMVLRTWPFLLLRLALSAMVMVSYAFGIGTGAGLGWGIGGLWPPDGEAVGALIGAFAGFCSIALVWVWLRVYLVYLLKGGHVAALVAALDGAPLPRGPFSALAFTSAHGVRALAARPQASALRSLPVFTVGGRTGAQARTAGFAHVIEADGNIEALAALLSARLAPGTRILHAAGADRA
;
A
#
# COMPACT_ATOMS: atom_id res chain seq x y z
N MET A 1 -15.17 -14.23 27.51
CA MET A 1 -14.63 -13.85 26.20
C MET A 1 -15.23 -12.49 25.88
N ASP A 2 -14.62 -11.43 26.40
CA ASP A 2 -15.25 -10.11 26.42
C ASP A 2 -14.79 -9.33 25.19
N PHE A 3 -15.31 -9.75 24.04
CA PHE A 3 -15.09 -9.04 22.78
C PHE A 3 -15.98 -7.80 22.80
N SER A 4 -15.43 -6.69 23.31
CA SER A 4 -16.20 -5.45 23.41
C SER A 4 -16.39 -4.86 22.02
N ILE A 5 -17.61 -5.02 21.49
CA ILE A 5 -18.09 -4.46 20.22
C ILE A 5 -17.79 -2.97 20.12
N LEU A 6 -17.84 -2.25 21.26
CA LEU A 6 -17.49 -0.84 21.33
C LEU A 6 -16.00 -0.54 21.07
N ARG A 7 -15.05 -1.38 21.49
CA ARG A 7 -13.61 -1.17 21.18
C ARG A 7 -13.30 -1.48 19.72
N ALA A 8 -13.96 -2.49 19.14
CA ALA A 8 -13.86 -2.78 17.71
C ALA A 8 -14.44 -1.62 16.88
N PHE A 9 -15.60 -1.09 17.27
CA PHE A 9 -16.23 0.07 16.63
C PHE A 9 -15.38 1.34 16.74
N ALA A 10 -14.78 1.60 17.91
CA ALA A 10 -13.86 2.73 18.13
C ALA A 10 -12.58 2.63 17.28
N MET A 11 -12.06 1.42 17.03
CA MET A 11 -10.93 1.22 16.12
C MET A 11 -11.29 1.52 14.66
N VAL A 12 -12.46 1.09 14.20
CA VAL A 12 -12.95 1.42 12.85
C VAL A 12 -13.20 2.92 12.71
N LEU A 13 -13.77 3.58 13.72
CA LEU A 13 -13.99 5.02 13.73
C LEU A 13 -12.69 5.83 13.67
N ARG A 14 -11.55 5.28 14.09
CA ARG A 14 -10.26 5.97 13.96
C ARG A 14 -9.81 6.13 12.50
N THR A 15 -10.41 5.37 11.57
CA THR A 15 -10.28 5.54 10.12
C THR A 15 -11.36 6.42 9.49
N TRP A 16 -12.10 7.21 10.29
CA TRP A 16 -13.17 8.11 9.83
C TRP A 16 -12.84 8.97 8.59
N PRO A 17 -11.63 9.58 8.41
CA PRO A 17 -11.39 10.40 7.22
C PRO A 17 -11.42 9.57 5.93
N PHE A 18 -10.99 8.31 6.00
CA PHE A 18 -11.02 7.40 4.86
C PHE A 18 -12.43 6.88 4.57
N LEU A 19 -13.21 6.61 5.63
CA LEU A 19 -14.60 6.19 5.51
C LEU A 19 -15.48 7.29 4.88
N LEU A 20 -15.29 8.54 5.29
CA LEU A 20 -16.00 9.68 4.69
C LEU A 20 -15.65 9.88 3.22
N LEU A 21 -14.36 9.80 2.87
CA LEU A 21 -13.93 9.87 1.47
C LEU A 21 -14.59 8.78 0.63
N ARG A 22 -14.61 7.54 1.15
CA ARG A 22 -15.25 6.41 0.47
C ARG A 22 -16.75 6.62 0.30
N LEU A 23 -17.42 7.15 1.33
CA LEU A 23 -18.86 7.42 1.27
C LEU A 23 -19.17 8.51 0.24
N ALA A 24 -18.44 9.62 0.27
CA ALA A 24 -18.59 10.73 -0.66
C ALA A 24 -18.33 10.29 -2.11
N LEU A 25 -17.28 9.50 -2.34
CA LEU A 25 -16.96 8.99 -3.66
C LEU A 25 -18.03 8.01 -4.16
N SER A 26 -18.55 7.14 -3.28
CA SER A 26 -19.63 6.21 -3.62
C SER A 26 -20.93 6.96 -3.95
N ALA A 27 -21.25 8.02 -3.19
CA ALA A 27 -22.39 8.89 -3.48
C ALA A 27 -22.22 9.60 -4.84
N MET A 28 -21.01 10.10 -5.14
CA MET A 28 -20.70 10.72 -6.42
C MET A 28 -20.84 9.75 -7.59
N VAL A 29 -20.39 8.49 -7.44
CA VAL A 29 -20.59 7.43 -8.44
C VAL A 29 -22.08 7.22 -8.72
N MET A 30 -22.89 7.13 -7.66
CA MET A 30 -24.33 6.92 -7.81
C MET A 30 -25.01 8.10 -8.53
N VAL A 31 -24.69 9.33 -8.14
CA VAL A 31 -25.24 10.55 -8.76
C VAL A 31 -24.86 10.65 -10.23
N SER A 32 -23.61 10.30 -10.57
CA SER A 32 -23.16 10.34 -11.96
C SER A 32 -23.92 9.34 -12.83
N TYR A 33 -24.14 8.11 -12.37
CA TYR A 33 -24.98 7.13 -13.11
C TYR A 33 -26.40 7.64 -13.35
N ALA A 34 -27.06 8.18 -12.32
CA ALA A 34 -28.39 8.78 -12.48
C ALA A 34 -28.38 9.91 -13.53
N PHE A 35 -27.34 10.74 -13.51
CA PHE A 35 -27.20 11.86 -14.44
C PHE A 35 -27.06 11.41 -15.90
N GLY A 36 -26.22 10.42 -16.22
CA GLY A 36 -26.07 10.02 -17.63
C GLY A 36 -27.15 9.07 -18.13
N ILE A 37 -27.82 8.31 -17.26
CA ILE A 37 -29.07 7.64 -17.66
C ILE A 37 -30.09 8.72 -18.04
N GLY A 38 -30.27 9.74 -17.20
CA GLY A 38 -31.23 10.82 -17.43
C GLY A 38 -30.93 11.66 -18.68
N THR A 39 -29.69 12.15 -18.81
CA THR A 39 -29.28 12.94 -19.99
C THR A 39 -29.24 12.10 -21.26
N GLY A 40 -28.78 10.85 -21.18
CA GLY A 40 -28.82 9.90 -22.29
C GLY A 40 -30.24 9.64 -22.75
N ALA A 41 -31.16 9.35 -21.83
CA ALA A 41 -32.57 9.12 -22.15
C ALA A 41 -33.23 10.36 -22.78
N GLY A 42 -32.97 11.55 -22.24
CA GLY A 42 -33.53 12.80 -22.76
C GLY A 42 -33.07 13.12 -24.18
N LEU A 43 -31.76 12.98 -24.46
CA LEU A 43 -31.22 13.16 -25.81
C LEU A 43 -31.76 12.08 -26.77
N GLY A 44 -31.83 10.83 -26.31
CA GLY A 44 -32.36 9.71 -27.07
C GLY A 44 -33.84 9.90 -27.45
N TRP A 45 -34.66 10.38 -26.53
CA TRP A 45 -36.07 10.71 -26.80
C TRP A 45 -36.20 11.77 -27.89
N GLY A 46 -35.40 12.85 -27.81
CA GLY A 46 -35.42 13.94 -28.79
C GLY A 46 -34.98 13.51 -30.20
N ILE A 47 -33.97 12.65 -30.31
CA ILE A 47 -33.50 12.11 -31.61
C ILE A 47 -34.50 11.07 -32.15
N GLY A 48 -35.06 10.25 -31.27
CA GLY A 48 -36.02 9.20 -31.62
C GLY A 48 -37.32 9.71 -32.23
N GLY A 49 -37.77 10.91 -31.85
CA GLY A 49 -38.94 11.58 -32.43
C GLY A 49 -38.82 11.90 -33.93
N LEU A 50 -37.61 11.80 -34.51
CA LEU A 50 -37.40 11.94 -35.96
C LEU A 50 -37.89 10.71 -36.76
N TRP A 51 -38.15 9.58 -36.09
CA TRP A 51 -38.60 8.33 -36.72
C TRP A 51 -39.91 7.82 -36.09
N PRO A 52 -41.09 8.26 -36.59
CA PRO A 52 -42.39 7.74 -36.14
C PRO A 52 -42.62 6.29 -36.61
N PRO A 53 -43.49 5.49 -35.93
CA PRO A 53 -44.41 5.87 -34.85
C PRO A 53 -43.93 5.62 -33.40
N ASP A 54 -42.85 4.86 -33.19
CA ASP A 54 -42.37 4.41 -31.87
C ASP A 54 -40.89 4.78 -31.58
N GLY A 55 -40.26 5.59 -32.44
CA GLY A 55 -38.86 5.98 -32.32
C GLY A 55 -38.50 6.74 -31.05
N GLU A 56 -39.44 7.47 -30.44
CA GLU A 56 -39.22 8.21 -29.18
C GLU A 56 -38.84 7.29 -28.02
N ALA A 57 -39.60 6.21 -27.82
CA ALA A 57 -39.39 5.26 -26.73
C ALA A 57 -38.10 4.45 -26.96
N VAL A 58 -37.88 4.01 -28.20
CA VAL A 58 -36.67 3.28 -28.60
C VAL A 58 -35.43 4.17 -28.47
N GLY A 59 -35.53 5.42 -28.91
CA GLY A 59 -34.47 6.42 -28.80
C GLY A 59 -34.10 6.69 -27.34
N ALA A 60 -35.09 6.87 -26.46
CA ALA A 60 -34.87 7.07 -25.02
C ALA A 60 -34.15 5.87 -24.38
N LEU A 61 -34.53 4.64 -24.74
CA LEU A 61 -33.88 3.42 -24.24
C LEU A 61 -32.42 3.31 -24.69
N ILE A 62 -32.16 3.53 -25.97
CA ILE A 62 -30.80 3.50 -26.54
C ILE A 62 -29.94 4.60 -25.92
N GLY A 63 -30.49 5.80 -25.80
CA GLY A 63 -29.83 6.93 -25.18
C GLY A 63 -29.48 6.68 -23.71
N ALA A 64 -30.42 6.11 -22.92
CA ALA A 64 -30.18 5.74 -21.53
C ALA A 64 -29.04 4.72 -21.40
N PHE A 65 -29.03 3.70 -22.27
CA PHE A 65 -27.99 2.68 -22.29
C PHE A 65 -26.62 3.26 -22.67
N ALA A 66 -26.57 4.09 -23.71
CA ALA A 66 -25.35 4.76 -24.15
C ALA A 66 -24.80 5.70 -23.06
N GLY A 67 -25.67 6.46 -22.38
CA GLY A 67 -25.31 7.31 -21.26
C GLY A 67 -24.76 6.52 -20.06
N PHE A 68 -25.40 5.41 -19.71
CA PHE A 68 -24.92 4.47 -18.69
C PHE A 68 -23.53 3.91 -19.03
N CYS A 69 -23.35 3.42 -20.26
CA CYS A 69 -22.07 2.87 -20.72
C CYS A 69 -20.95 3.90 -20.72
N SER A 70 -21.25 5.15 -21.11
CA SER A 70 -20.28 6.25 -21.11
C SER A 70 -19.76 6.54 -19.70
N ILE A 71 -20.67 6.63 -18.72
CA ILE A 71 -20.28 6.83 -17.31
C ILE A 71 -19.56 5.62 -16.74
N ALA A 72 -20.01 4.41 -17.08
CA ALA A 72 -19.35 3.19 -16.65
C ALA A 72 -17.89 3.16 -17.15
N LEU A 73 -17.65 3.55 -18.40
CA LEU A 73 -16.30 3.64 -18.97
C LEU A 73 -15.44 4.67 -18.24
N VAL A 74 -15.98 5.87 -17.98
CA VAL A 74 -15.29 6.91 -17.20
C VAL A 74 -14.91 6.40 -15.81
N TRP A 75 -15.82 5.72 -15.11
CA TRP A 75 -15.54 5.17 -13.77
C TRP A 75 -14.56 3.99 -13.79
N VAL A 76 -14.55 3.15 -14.83
CA VAL A 76 -13.54 2.10 -14.99
C VAL A 76 -12.16 2.71 -15.19
N TRP A 77 -12.05 3.74 -16.03
CA TRP A 77 -10.81 4.50 -16.20
C TRP A 77 -10.38 5.19 -14.90
N LEU A 78 -11.31 5.89 -14.24
CA LEU A 78 -11.03 6.59 -13.00
C LEU A 78 -10.65 5.62 -11.86
N ARG A 79 -11.19 4.40 -11.84
CA ARG A 79 -10.78 3.36 -10.88
C ARG A 79 -9.31 3.00 -11.01
N VAL A 80 -8.77 2.96 -12.23
CA VAL A 80 -7.33 2.70 -12.43
C VAL A 80 -6.52 3.80 -11.77
N TYR A 81 -6.84 5.07 -12.04
CA TYR A 81 -6.18 6.22 -11.41
C TYR A 81 -6.34 6.25 -9.88
N LEU A 82 -7.56 6.02 -9.37
CA LEU A 82 -7.83 5.99 -7.93
C LEU A 82 -7.07 4.87 -7.23
N VAL A 83 -6.97 3.69 -7.83
CA VAL A 83 -6.20 2.56 -7.27
C VAL A 83 -4.70 2.87 -7.28
N TYR A 84 -4.18 3.54 -8.32
CA TYR A 84 -2.80 4.01 -8.32
C TYR A 84 -2.54 5.06 -7.24
N LEU A 85 -3.43 6.04 -7.11
CA LEU A 85 -3.32 7.12 -6.12
C LEU A 85 -3.46 6.57 -4.69
N LEU A 86 -4.38 5.63 -4.45
CA LEU A 86 -4.59 5.00 -3.15
C LEU A 86 -3.47 4.04 -2.76
N LYS A 87 -3.02 3.18 -3.69
CA LYS A 87 -1.88 2.29 -3.42
C LYS A 87 -0.60 3.10 -3.19
N GLY A 88 -0.35 4.12 -4.01
CA GLY A 88 0.78 5.04 -3.84
C GLY A 88 0.68 5.86 -2.56
N GLY A 89 -0.51 6.39 -2.25
CA GLY A 89 -0.77 7.18 -1.05
C GLY A 89 -0.66 6.39 0.25
N HIS A 90 -1.12 5.13 0.27
CA HIS A 90 -0.96 4.27 1.44
C HIS A 90 0.51 3.87 1.65
N VAL A 91 1.27 3.62 0.57
CA VAL A 91 2.72 3.40 0.66
C VAL A 91 3.44 4.67 1.14
N ALA A 92 3.10 5.84 0.61
CA ALA A 92 3.70 7.10 1.03
C ALA A 92 3.38 7.43 2.50
N ALA A 93 2.14 7.21 2.94
CA ALA A 93 1.73 7.39 4.33
C ALA A 93 2.38 6.36 5.26
N LEU A 94 2.54 5.10 4.84
CA LEU A 94 3.26 4.09 5.62
C LEU A 94 4.74 4.42 5.72
N VAL A 95 5.37 4.87 4.63
CA VAL A 95 6.79 5.29 4.63
C VAL A 95 6.99 6.48 5.55
N ALA A 96 6.12 7.50 5.48
CA ALA A 96 6.16 8.63 6.40
C ALA A 96 5.93 8.22 7.87
N ALA A 97 5.03 7.27 8.12
CA ALA A 97 4.81 6.73 9.46
C ALA A 97 5.98 5.86 9.96
N LEU A 98 6.66 5.14 9.05
CA LEU A 98 7.86 4.35 9.33
C LEU A 98 9.08 5.23 9.60
N ASP A 99 9.23 6.35 8.89
CA ASP A 99 10.30 7.31 9.15
C ASP A 99 10.22 7.92 10.56
N GLY A 100 9.01 7.98 11.14
CA GLY A 100 8.76 8.49 12.48
C GLY A 100 8.87 7.47 13.64
N ALA A 101 9.00 6.16 13.36
CA ALA A 101 9.02 5.15 14.42
C ALA A 101 10.42 5.11 15.10
N PRO A 102 10.54 5.46 16.39
CA PRO A 102 11.83 5.45 17.08
C PRO A 102 12.41 4.02 17.09
N LEU A 103 13.70 3.89 16.78
CA LEU A 103 14.39 2.61 16.89
C LEU A 103 14.24 2.08 18.34
N PRO A 104 14.02 0.77 18.53
CA PRO A 104 14.08 0.17 19.86
C PRO A 104 15.41 0.53 20.51
N ARG A 105 15.36 1.09 21.72
CA ARG A 105 16.55 1.55 22.45
C ARG A 105 17.22 0.35 23.13
N GLY A 106 18.52 0.18 22.89
CA GLY A 106 19.35 -0.81 23.60
C GLY A 106 20.65 -1.14 22.86
N PRO A 107 21.65 -1.71 23.53
CA PRO A 107 22.82 -2.29 22.86
C PRO A 107 22.39 -3.47 21.99
N PHE A 108 22.64 -3.35 20.68
CA PHE A 108 22.52 -4.44 19.72
C PHE A 108 23.91 -5.01 19.46
N SER A 109 24.00 -6.33 19.36
CA SER A 109 25.27 -7.02 19.10
C SER A 109 25.50 -7.29 17.61
N ALA A 110 24.43 -7.27 16.80
CA ALA A 110 24.49 -7.47 15.36
C ALA A 110 23.26 -6.91 14.64
N LEU A 111 23.41 -6.70 13.33
CA LEU A 111 22.34 -6.33 12.40
C LEU A 111 22.05 -7.49 11.45
N ALA A 112 20.78 -7.71 11.12
CA ALA A 112 20.38 -8.69 10.10
C ALA A 112 19.52 -8.03 9.01
N PHE A 113 19.89 -8.23 7.74
CA PHE A 113 19.13 -7.76 6.57
C PHE A 113 18.73 -8.91 5.64
N THR A 114 17.43 -9.06 5.41
CA THR A 114 16.88 -10.00 4.43
C THR A 114 16.63 -9.35 3.07
N SER A 115 16.73 -8.02 2.97
CA SER A 115 16.43 -7.25 1.75
C SER A 115 17.26 -5.97 1.67
N ALA A 116 17.65 -5.59 0.46
CA ALA A 116 18.30 -4.31 0.16
C ALA A 116 17.46 -3.08 0.56
N HIS A 117 16.12 -3.22 0.64
CA HIS A 117 15.25 -2.15 1.14
C HIS A 117 15.47 -1.89 2.63
N GLY A 118 15.65 -2.94 3.44
CA GLY A 118 15.95 -2.81 4.87
C GLY A 118 17.27 -2.08 5.12
N VAL A 119 18.28 -2.33 4.27
CA VAL A 119 19.56 -1.61 4.31
C VAL A 119 19.36 -0.11 4.08
N ARG A 120 18.63 0.26 3.02
CA ARG A 120 18.37 1.67 2.70
C ARG A 120 17.58 2.38 3.80
N ALA A 121 16.54 1.75 4.32
CA ALA A 121 15.70 2.30 5.37
C ALA A 121 16.50 2.54 6.67
N LEU A 122 17.39 1.61 7.06
CA LEU A 122 18.23 1.81 8.23
C LEU A 122 19.32 2.86 7.98
N ALA A 123 19.96 2.85 6.81
CA ALA A 123 21.04 3.77 6.48
C ALA A 123 20.60 5.25 6.40
N ALA A 124 19.33 5.50 6.07
CA ALA A 124 18.75 6.85 6.04
C ALA A 124 18.54 7.46 7.44
N ARG A 125 18.66 6.68 8.53
CA ARG A 125 18.41 7.19 9.88
C ARG A 125 19.64 7.86 10.49
N PRO A 126 19.47 8.95 11.28
CA PRO A 126 20.58 9.61 11.97
C PRO A 126 21.36 8.69 12.92
N GLN A 127 20.66 7.71 13.52
CA GLN A 127 21.21 6.73 14.46
C GLN A 127 22.01 5.62 13.76
N ALA A 128 21.99 5.55 12.42
CA ALA A 128 22.70 4.52 11.66
C ALA A 128 24.22 4.58 11.87
N SER A 129 24.77 5.78 12.11
CA SER A 129 26.20 5.98 12.35
C SER A 129 26.73 5.12 13.51
N ALA A 130 25.97 5.03 14.61
CA ALA A 130 26.31 4.22 15.78
C ALA A 130 26.22 2.70 15.51
N LEU A 131 25.53 2.28 14.45
CA LEU A 131 25.30 0.88 14.11
C LEU A 131 26.23 0.38 12.98
N ARG A 132 26.97 1.27 12.30
CA ARG A 132 27.86 0.90 11.17
C ARG A 132 29.05 0.02 11.57
N SER A 133 29.46 0.10 12.83
CA SER A 133 30.54 -0.72 13.40
C SER A 133 30.09 -2.12 13.81
N LEU A 134 28.78 -2.39 13.87
CA LEU A 134 28.25 -3.70 14.23
C LEU A 134 28.38 -4.70 13.07
N PRO A 135 28.56 -5.99 13.37
CA PRO A 135 28.51 -7.04 12.36
C PRO A 135 27.11 -7.10 11.74
N VAL A 136 27.09 -7.13 10.41
CA VAL A 136 25.91 -7.15 9.56
C VAL A 136 25.82 -8.49 8.88
N PHE A 137 24.74 -9.21 9.12
CA PHE A 137 24.42 -10.46 8.46
C PHE A 137 23.37 -10.22 7.38
N THR A 138 23.59 -10.73 6.17
CA THR A 138 22.67 -10.54 5.05
C THR A 138 22.28 -11.87 4.43
N VAL A 139 21.03 -12.01 3.95
CA VAL A 139 20.57 -13.27 3.35
C VAL A 139 21.31 -13.59 2.06
N GLY A 140 21.70 -12.61 1.25
CA GLY A 140 22.40 -12.88 -0.01
C GLY A 140 23.16 -11.69 -0.56
N GLY A 141 24.00 -11.95 -1.58
CA GLY A 141 25.01 -11.00 -2.05
C GLY A 141 24.51 -9.67 -2.58
N ARG A 142 23.27 -9.60 -3.11
CA ARG A 142 22.66 -8.32 -3.51
C ARG A 142 22.41 -7.40 -2.31
N THR A 143 21.96 -7.97 -1.19
CA THR A 143 21.74 -7.24 0.07
C THR A 143 23.08 -6.89 0.71
N GLY A 144 24.05 -7.81 0.67
CA GLY A 144 25.42 -7.58 1.16
C GLY A 144 26.14 -6.45 0.43
N ALA A 145 26.07 -6.42 -0.91
CA ALA A 145 26.63 -5.34 -1.71
C ALA A 145 26.03 -3.98 -1.34
N GLN A 146 24.71 -3.89 -1.19
CA GLN A 146 24.03 -2.67 -0.75
C GLN A 146 24.47 -2.23 0.65
N ALA A 147 24.67 -3.17 1.58
CA ALA A 147 25.14 -2.86 2.94
C ALA A 147 26.57 -2.28 2.93
N ARG A 148 27.46 -2.83 2.09
CA ARG A 148 28.80 -2.27 1.90
C ARG A 148 28.73 -0.86 1.33
N THR A 149 27.92 -0.62 0.29
CA THR A 149 27.72 0.72 -0.29
C THR A 149 27.13 1.71 0.73
N ALA A 150 26.31 1.24 1.67
CA ALA A 150 25.75 2.05 2.75
C ALA A 150 26.74 2.35 3.90
N GLY A 151 27.97 1.82 3.83
CA GLY A 151 29.04 2.11 4.79
C GLY A 151 29.04 1.23 6.05
N PHE A 152 28.43 0.05 6.00
CA PHE A 152 28.56 -0.95 7.08
C PHE A 152 29.93 -1.63 7.01
N ALA A 153 30.65 -1.66 8.13
CA ALA A 153 32.06 -2.09 8.17
C ALA A 153 32.25 -3.60 8.03
N HIS A 154 31.33 -4.40 8.58
CA HIS A 154 31.48 -5.85 8.68
C HIS A 154 30.26 -6.56 8.10
N VAL A 155 30.26 -6.80 6.78
CA VAL A 155 29.16 -7.47 6.08
C VAL A 155 29.48 -8.95 5.85
N ILE A 156 28.62 -9.81 6.39
CA ILE A 156 28.68 -11.26 6.31
C ILE A 156 27.46 -11.73 5.53
N GLU A 157 27.69 -12.47 4.45
CA GLU A 157 26.64 -12.97 3.57
C GLU A 157 26.33 -14.42 3.91
N ALA A 158 25.06 -14.74 4.02
CA ALA A 158 24.55 -16.11 4.03
C ALA A 158 24.35 -16.61 2.59
N ASP A 159 24.03 -17.90 2.46
CA ASP A 159 23.91 -18.60 1.18
C ASP A 159 22.54 -18.40 0.48
N GLY A 160 22.03 -17.16 0.48
CA GLY A 160 20.81 -16.78 -0.23
C GLY A 160 19.49 -17.17 0.43
N ASN A 161 19.50 -17.92 1.54
CA ASN A 161 18.28 -18.41 2.21
C ASN A 161 18.23 -18.08 3.72
N ILE A 162 17.03 -18.16 4.31
CA ILE A 162 16.77 -17.74 5.69
C ILE A 162 17.33 -18.76 6.68
N GLU A 163 17.30 -20.04 6.32
CA GLU A 163 17.82 -21.15 7.12
C GLU A 163 19.34 -21.04 7.29
N ALA A 164 20.06 -20.70 6.22
CA ALA A 164 21.49 -20.43 6.23
C ALA A 164 21.82 -19.18 7.05
N LEU A 165 21.00 -18.13 6.96
CA LEU A 165 21.14 -16.96 7.81
C LEU A 165 20.95 -17.32 9.30
N ALA A 166 19.94 -18.12 9.63
CA ALA A 166 19.68 -18.57 11.00
C ALA A 166 20.85 -19.42 11.53
N ALA A 167 21.34 -20.37 10.75
CA ALA A 167 22.50 -21.18 11.10
C ALA A 167 23.76 -20.34 11.33
N LEU A 168 23.98 -19.33 10.48
CA LEU A 168 25.12 -18.42 10.57
C LEU A 168 25.02 -17.53 11.84
N LEU A 169 23.83 -17.00 12.13
CA LEU A 169 23.58 -16.25 13.36
C LEU A 169 23.82 -17.10 14.61
N SER A 170 23.28 -18.33 14.64
CA SER A 170 23.48 -19.26 15.77
C SER A 170 24.93 -19.68 15.95
N ALA A 171 25.72 -19.75 14.87
CA ALA A 171 27.14 -20.10 14.95
C ALA A 171 28.03 -18.94 15.42
N ARG A 172 27.63 -17.68 15.18
CA ARG A 172 28.47 -16.49 15.44
C ARG A 172 28.05 -15.68 16.65
N LEU A 173 26.85 -15.89 17.18
CA LEU A 173 26.30 -15.11 18.27
C LEU A 173 26.01 -15.98 19.48
N ALA A 174 26.30 -15.46 20.67
CA ALA A 174 25.96 -16.12 21.91
C ALA A 174 24.43 -16.18 22.10
N PRO A 175 23.89 -17.27 22.67
CA PRO A 175 22.47 -17.36 23.01
C PRO A 175 22.03 -16.18 23.90
N GLY A 176 20.89 -15.55 23.59
CA GLY A 176 20.36 -14.41 24.32
C GLY A 176 20.88 -13.03 23.86
N THR A 177 21.72 -12.97 22.83
CA THR A 177 22.14 -11.70 22.23
C THR A 177 20.99 -11.01 21.47
N ARG A 178 20.92 -9.69 21.59
CA ARG A 178 19.92 -8.89 20.87
C ARG A 178 20.44 -8.53 19.48
N ILE A 179 19.73 -9.04 18.47
CA ILE A 179 19.95 -8.71 17.06
C ILE A 179 18.87 -7.72 16.59
N LEU A 180 19.28 -6.74 15.80
CA LEU A 180 18.34 -5.83 15.14
C LEU A 180 18.08 -6.34 13.72
N HIS A 181 16.88 -6.87 13.48
CA HIS A 181 16.46 -7.29 12.15
C HIS A 181 15.69 -6.16 11.45
N ALA A 182 16.27 -5.59 10.40
CA ALA A 182 15.59 -4.61 9.56
C ALA A 182 14.90 -5.32 8.39
N ALA A 183 13.76 -5.96 8.68
CA ALA A 183 12.82 -6.43 7.66
C ALA A 183 11.98 -5.25 7.14
N GLY A 184 11.68 -5.25 5.85
CA GLY A 184 10.48 -4.53 5.39
C GLY A 184 9.30 -5.23 6.04
N ALA A 185 8.45 -4.48 6.77
CA ALA A 185 7.41 -5.00 7.66
C ALA A 185 6.80 -6.32 7.14
N ASP A 186 7.11 -7.40 7.87
CA ASP A 186 6.57 -8.71 7.58
C ASP A 186 5.07 -8.67 7.85
N ARG A 187 4.29 -9.04 6.82
CA ARG A 187 2.83 -9.05 6.90
C ARG A 187 2.43 -10.38 7.52
N ALA A 188 1.96 -10.35 8.76
CA ALA A 188 1.00 -11.32 9.27
C ALA A 188 -0.38 -10.66 9.29
#